data_AF-A0A926B886-F1
#
_entry.id   AF-A0A926B886-F1
#
_cell.length_a   1.000
_cell.length_b   1.000
_cell.length_c   1.000
_cell.angle_alpha   90.00
_cell.angle_beta   90.00
_cell.angle_gamma   90.00
#
_symmetry.space_group_name_H-M   'P 1'
#
loop_
_entity.id
_entity.type
_entity.pdbx_description
1 polymer ?
#
loop_
_entity_poly.entity_id
_entity_poly.type
_entity_poly.pdbx_seq_one_letter_code
_entity_poly.pdbx_strand_id
1 'polypeptide(L)'
;MDSAGMYMESLTTPNPKYILLATDGEPNCGMGGGNATDGPGAIAAVQAVAMMGFPTFVIGIAADAEAGNTLSQMAIMGGRPRATAPEYYSVSSSADLAAALMAIQSMVALPCAFQLGGVPSNPGAVSVSVGGMVVPMSDWTYGPGMRSVVFADSGAICASLKSGAVQNVQISLPCDNVIIP
;
A
#
# COMPACT_ATOMS: atom_id res chain seq x y z
N MET A 1 -18.92 -4.90 16.98
CA MET A 1 -18.33 -3.65 16.43
C MET A 1 -16.83 -3.78 16.53
N ASP A 2 -16.12 -3.58 15.43
CA ASP A 2 -14.68 -3.82 15.35
C ASP A 2 -13.90 -2.72 16.08
N SER A 3 -13.16 -3.11 17.13
CA SER A 3 -12.42 -2.20 18.00
C SER A 3 -11.40 -1.35 17.24
N ALA A 4 -10.76 -1.92 16.21
CA ALA A 4 -9.81 -1.21 15.35
C ALA A 4 -10.48 -0.09 14.53
N GLY A 5 -11.66 -0.34 13.96
CA GLY A 5 -12.40 0.68 13.20
C GLY A 5 -12.76 1.90 14.04
N MET A 6 -13.32 1.66 15.24
CA MET A 6 -13.66 2.75 16.17
C MET A 6 -12.43 3.54 16.64
N TYR A 7 -11.31 2.84 16.89
CA TYR A 7 -10.06 3.53 17.22
C TYR A 7 -9.60 4.43 16.07
N MET A 8 -9.64 3.94 14.82
CA MET A 8 -9.23 4.73 13.65
C MET A 8 -10.10 5.98 13.45
N GLU A 9 -11.40 5.92 13.72
CA GLU A 9 -12.30 7.09 13.68
C GLU A 9 -11.91 8.17 14.70
N SER A 10 -11.44 7.77 15.88
CA SER A 10 -11.05 8.70 16.94
C SER A 10 -9.80 9.54 16.63
N LEU A 11 -8.99 9.11 15.65
CA LEU A 11 -7.75 9.79 15.29
C LEU A 11 -8.05 11.03 14.42
N THR A 12 -7.60 12.21 14.83
CA THR A 12 -7.85 13.49 14.11
C THR A 12 -6.78 13.84 13.07
N THR A 13 -5.93 12.89 12.70
CA THR A 13 -4.86 13.11 11.72
C THR A 13 -5.40 13.18 10.29
N PRO A 14 -4.86 14.08 9.43
CA PRO A 14 -5.20 14.13 8.02
C PRO A 14 -4.55 13.01 7.19
N ASN A 15 -3.63 12.24 7.80
CA ASN A 15 -2.92 11.18 7.08
C ASN A 15 -3.87 10.02 6.74
N PRO A 16 -3.69 9.37 5.57
CA PRO A 16 -4.36 8.12 5.27
C PRO A 16 -4.15 7.09 6.39
N LYS A 17 -5.19 6.36 6.75
CA LYS A 17 -5.18 5.37 7.83
C LYS A 17 -5.35 3.98 7.26
N TYR A 18 -4.58 3.04 7.79
CA TYR A 18 -4.53 1.66 7.33
C TYR A 18 -4.51 0.74 8.54
N ILE A 19 -5.09 -0.45 8.37
CA ILE A 19 -4.98 -1.54 9.33
C ILE A 19 -4.05 -2.59 8.74
N LEU A 20 -3.20 -3.16 9.59
CA LEU A 20 -2.43 -4.36 9.28
C LEU A 20 -2.92 -5.46 10.22
N LEU A 21 -3.54 -6.49 9.63
CA LEU A 21 -3.95 -7.69 10.33
C LEU A 21 -2.91 -8.78 10.10
N ALA A 22 -2.24 -9.22 11.16
CA ALA A 22 -1.36 -10.38 11.13
C ALA A 22 -1.97 -11.50 11.97
N THR A 23 -2.13 -12.69 11.40
CA THR A 23 -2.78 -13.84 12.04
C THR A 23 -2.10 -15.15 11.64
N ASP A 24 -2.18 -16.16 12.50
CA ASP A 24 -1.55 -17.46 12.35
C ASP A 24 -2.47 -18.56 11.78
N GLY A 25 -3.75 -18.26 11.52
CA GLY A 25 -4.68 -19.26 11.03
C GLY A 25 -6.10 -18.78 10.84
N GLU A 26 -7.02 -19.74 10.75
CA GLU A 26 -8.43 -19.48 10.51
C GLU A 26 -9.09 -18.82 11.74
N PRO A 27 -9.90 -17.76 11.56
CA PRO A 27 -10.70 -17.19 12.63
C PRO A 27 -11.59 -18.29 13.25
N ASN A 28 -11.47 -18.52 14.55
CA ASN A 28 -12.13 -19.65 15.23
C ASN A 28 -12.83 -19.26 16.53
N CYS A 29 -13.12 -17.95 16.71
CA CYS A 29 -13.73 -17.38 17.90
C CYS A 29 -15.20 -16.98 17.67
N GLY A 30 -15.97 -17.80 16.95
CA GLY A 30 -17.38 -17.51 16.63
C GLY A 30 -18.26 -17.30 17.87
N MET A 31 -19.45 -16.70 17.68
CA MET A 31 -20.43 -16.46 18.75
C MET A 31 -20.77 -17.77 19.48
N GLY A 32 -20.17 -17.97 20.65
CA GLY A 32 -20.35 -19.20 21.46
C GLY A 32 -19.11 -19.67 22.21
N GLY A 33 -17.92 -19.11 21.93
CA GLY A 33 -16.71 -19.37 22.73
C GLY A 33 -16.09 -20.77 22.58
N GLY A 34 -16.37 -21.46 21.48
CA GLY A 34 -15.64 -22.67 21.07
C GLY A 34 -14.82 -22.42 19.80
N ASN A 35 -13.97 -23.39 19.43
CA ASN A 35 -13.14 -23.42 18.19
C ASN A 35 -13.99 -23.49 16.89
N ALA A 36 -15.19 -22.92 16.88
CA ALA A 36 -16.03 -22.84 15.70
C ALA A 36 -15.44 -21.80 14.76
N THR A 37 -15.22 -22.21 13.50
CA THR A 37 -14.73 -21.31 12.47
C THR A 37 -15.69 -20.13 12.30
N ASP A 38 -15.11 -18.93 12.25
CA ASP A 38 -15.81 -17.64 12.11
C ASP A 38 -15.22 -16.83 10.95
N GLY A 39 -14.89 -17.53 9.87
CA GLY A 39 -14.45 -16.90 8.63
C GLY A 39 -15.43 -15.83 8.13
N PRO A 40 -16.75 -16.10 8.05
CA PRO A 40 -17.72 -15.10 7.62
C PRO A 40 -17.76 -13.84 8.51
N GLY A 41 -17.68 -14.01 9.84
CA GLY A 41 -17.64 -12.88 10.77
C GLY A 41 -16.38 -12.03 10.60
N ALA A 42 -15.22 -12.68 10.46
CA ALA A 42 -13.96 -11.99 10.21
C ALA A 42 -13.92 -11.25 8.87
N ILE A 43 -14.48 -11.85 7.80
CA ILE A 43 -14.60 -11.20 6.48
C ILE A 43 -15.53 -9.98 6.57
N ALA A 44 -16.67 -10.10 7.25
CA ALA A 44 -17.60 -9.00 7.44
C ALA A 44 -16.98 -7.84 8.24
N ALA A 45 -16.17 -8.16 9.25
CA ALA A 45 -15.46 -7.17 10.06
C ALA A 45 -14.47 -6.33 9.21
N VAL A 46 -13.57 -6.99 8.46
CA VAL A 46 -12.62 -6.25 7.61
C VAL A 46 -13.30 -5.46 6.50
N GLN A 47 -14.43 -5.97 5.97
CA GLN A 47 -15.25 -5.23 5.00
C GLN A 47 -15.85 -3.96 5.63
N ALA A 48 -16.44 -4.08 6.82
CA ALA A 48 -17.05 -2.94 7.50
C ALA A 48 -16.04 -1.82 7.74
N VAL A 49 -14.84 -2.18 8.20
CA VAL A 49 -13.78 -1.20 8.44
C VAL A 49 -13.23 -0.59 7.13
N ALA A 50 -13.13 -1.37 6.06
CA ALA A 50 -12.79 -0.84 4.73
C ALA A 50 -13.84 0.16 4.21
N MET A 51 -15.14 -0.10 4.44
CA MET A 51 -16.23 0.82 4.08
C MET A 51 -16.21 2.12 4.89
N MET A 52 -15.59 2.13 6.07
CA MET A 52 -15.31 3.35 6.87
C MET A 52 -14.12 4.16 6.33
N GLY A 53 -13.46 3.69 5.26
CA GLY A 53 -12.30 4.34 4.67
C GLY A 53 -10.96 3.90 5.26
N PHE A 54 -10.94 2.81 6.05
CA PHE A 54 -9.73 2.26 6.66
C PHE A 54 -9.39 0.89 6.06
N PRO A 55 -8.73 0.85 4.90
CA PRO A 55 -8.38 -0.40 4.25
C PRO A 55 -7.41 -1.25 5.09
N THR A 56 -7.52 -2.57 4.94
CA THR A 56 -6.79 -3.56 5.75
C THR A 56 -5.87 -4.42 4.88
N PHE A 57 -4.58 -4.46 5.21
CA PHE A 57 -3.63 -5.43 4.69
C PHE A 57 -3.65 -6.69 5.57
N VAL A 58 -3.66 -7.88 4.95
CA VAL A 58 -3.71 -9.16 5.66
C VAL A 58 -2.39 -9.91 5.49
N ILE A 59 -1.78 -10.31 6.61
CA ILE A 59 -0.59 -11.15 6.70
C ILE A 59 -0.98 -12.47 7.38
N GLY A 60 -0.75 -13.59 6.70
CA GLY A 60 -0.93 -14.93 7.24
C GLY A 60 0.43 -15.53 7.61
N ILE A 61 0.62 -15.85 8.89
CA ILE A 61 1.85 -16.41 9.45
C ILE A 61 1.67 -17.93 9.56
N ALA A 62 2.37 -18.70 8.74
CA ALA A 62 2.27 -20.17 8.73
C ALA A 62 0.82 -20.71 8.62
N ALA A 63 -0.06 -19.95 7.96
CA ALA A 63 -1.46 -20.33 7.77
C ALA A 63 -1.60 -21.57 6.89
N ASP A 64 -2.49 -22.48 7.25
CA ASP A 64 -2.82 -23.66 6.45
C ASP A 64 -3.73 -23.32 5.25
N ALA A 65 -4.02 -24.33 4.42
CA ALA A 65 -4.81 -24.16 3.21
C ALA A 65 -6.27 -23.74 3.48
N GLU A 66 -6.83 -24.15 4.61
CA GLU A 66 -8.21 -23.87 5.02
C GLU A 66 -8.33 -22.39 5.44
N ALA A 67 -7.40 -21.94 6.27
CA ALA A 67 -7.22 -20.53 6.61
C ALA A 67 -6.95 -19.67 5.36
N GLY A 68 -6.18 -20.18 4.39
CA GLY A 68 -5.78 -19.46 3.19
C GLY A 68 -6.93 -18.85 2.39
N ASN A 69 -8.04 -19.59 2.22
CA ASN A 69 -9.21 -19.08 1.49
C ASN A 69 -9.88 -17.91 2.21
N THR A 70 -10.06 -18.04 3.53
CA THR A 70 -10.63 -16.99 4.37
C THR A 70 -9.74 -15.74 4.38
N LEU A 71 -8.42 -15.91 4.54
CA LEU A 71 -7.47 -14.80 4.53
C LEU A 71 -7.43 -14.07 3.17
N SER A 72 -7.52 -14.80 2.06
CA SER A 72 -7.66 -14.21 0.73
C SER A 72 -8.93 -13.36 0.60
N GLN A 73 -10.08 -13.88 1.06
CA GLN A 73 -11.32 -13.10 1.06
C GLN A 73 -11.23 -11.88 1.96
N MET A 74 -10.60 -11.99 3.13
CA MET A 74 -10.36 -10.85 4.01
C MET A 74 -9.49 -9.77 3.35
N ALA A 75 -8.46 -10.16 2.59
CA ALA A 75 -7.62 -9.20 1.87
C ALA A 75 -8.39 -8.48 0.75
N ILE A 76 -9.24 -9.22 0.01
CA ILE A 76 -10.12 -8.68 -1.03
C ILE A 76 -11.12 -7.71 -0.42
N MET A 77 -11.88 -8.15 0.59
CA MET A 77 -12.95 -7.36 1.21
C MET A 77 -12.41 -6.21 2.07
N GLY A 78 -11.19 -6.36 2.61
CA GLY A 78 -10.44 -5.31 3.29
C GLY A 78 -9.85 -4.25 2.33
N GLY A 79 -9.97 -4.43 1.02
CA GLY A 79 -9.61 -3.43 0.01
C GLY A 79 -8.12 -3.29 -0.29
N ARG A 80 -7.28 -4.23 0.16
CA ARG A 80 -5.84 -4.31 -0.16
C ARG A 80 -5.40 -5.75 -0.48
N PRO A 81 -6.02 -6.42 -1.47
CA PRO A 81 -5.51 -7.68 -1.95
C PRO A 81 -4.18 -7.46 -2.69
N ARG A 82 -3.28 -8.44 -2.58
CA ARG A 82 -2.14 -8.56 -3.49
C ARG A 82 -2.66 -8.83 -4.90
N ALA A 83 -1.92 -8.37 -5.90
CA ALA A 83 -2.23 -8.62 -7.31
C ALA A 83 -2.03 -10.08 -7.73
N THR A 84 -1.36 -10.89 -6.90
CA THR A 84 -1.09 -12.31 -7.15
C THR A 84 -1.64 -13.15 -6.01
N ALA A 85 -2.06 -14.38 -6.34
CA ALA A 85 -2.47 -15.35 -5.34
C ALA A 85 -1.27 -15.84 -4.49
N PRO A 86 -1.48 -16.13 -3.18
CA PRO A 86 -2.68 -15.76 -2.44
C PRO A 86 -2.78 -14.23 -2.26
N GLU A 87 -4.01 -13.71 -2.23
CA GLU A 87 -4.31 -12.27 -2.16
C GLU A 87 -3.86 -11.63 -0.84
N TYR A 88 -3.44 -12.43 0.14
CA TYR A 88 -2.81 -11.99 1.39
C TYR A 88 -1.29 -12.24 1.37
N TYR A 89 -0.55 -11.59 2.27
CA TYR A 89 0.88 -11.82 2.42
C TYR A 89 1.11 -13.09 3.25
N SER A 90 1.45 -14.20 2.58
CA SER A 90 1.84 -15.44 3.25
C SER A 90 3.30 -15.36 3.70
N VAL A 91 3.53 -15.63 4.97
CA VAL A 91 4.81 -15.45 5.66
C VAL A 91 5.11 -16.72 6.46
N SER A 92 6.30 -17.30 6.30
CA SER A 92 6.73 -18.48 7.07
C SER A 92 8.02 -18.25 7.84
N SER A 93 8.63 -17.07 7.70
CA SER A 93 9.86 -16.67 8.38
C SER A 93 9.85 -15.19 8.78
N SER A 94 10.76 -14.81 9.67
CA SER A 94 10.99 -13.40 10.01
C SER A 94 11.46 -12.57 8.81
N ALA A 95 12.15 -13.18 7.85
CA ALA A 95 12.58 -12.52 6.62
C ALA A 95 11.38 -12.19 5.73
N ASP A 96 10.42 -13.12 5.59
CA ASP A 96 9.20 -12.88 4.81
C ASP A 96 8.33 -11.81 5.47
N LEU A 97 8.26 -11.80 6.81
CA LEU A 97 7.52 -10.77 7.54
C LEU A 97 8.13 -9.39 7.28
N ALA A 98 9.47 -9.28 7.35
CA ALA A 98 10.16 -8.04 7.03
C ALA A 98 9.89 -7.60 5.58
N ALA A 99 9.92 -8.54 4.62
CA ALA A 99 9.62 -8.26 3.22
C ALA A 99 8.17 -7.78 3.02
N ALA A 100 7.20 -8.40 3.68
CA ALA A 100 5.80 -8.00 3.64
C ALA A 100 5.62 -6.58 4.20
N LEU A 101 6.24 -6.28 5.36
CA LEU A 101 6.19 -4.95 5.96
C LEU A 101 6.84 -3.88 5.06
N MET A 102 7.96 -4.18 4.39
CA MET A 102 8.59 -3.27 3.44
C MET A 102 7.69 -3.01 2.22
N ALA A 103 7.04 -4.04 1.68
CA ALA A 103 6.10 -3.91 0.56
C ALA A 103 4.86 -3.10 0.95
N ILE A 104 4.32 -3.29 2.15
CA ILE A 104 3.18 -2.50 2.65
C ILE A 104 3.59 -1.05 2.88
N GLN A 105 4.77 -0.81 3.46
CA GLN A 105 5.30 0.53 3.66
C GLN A 105 5.43 1.29 2.34
N SER A 106 5.92 0.67 1.26
CA SER A 106 6.02 1.37 -0.03
C SER A 106 4.65 1.74 -0.61
N MET A 107 3.61 0.93 -0.39
CA MET A 107 2.24 1.25 -0.84
C MET A 107 1.58 2.37 -0.01
N VAL A 108 1.85 2.40 1.29
CA VAL A 108 1.24 3.37 2.23
C VAL A 108 2.00 4.69 2.25
N ALA A 109 3.32 4.66 2.10
CA ALA A 109 4.20 5.82 2.16
C ALA A 109 4.20 6.68 0.88
N LEU A 110 3.47 6.27 -0.15
CA LEU A 110 3.37 7.00 -1.40
C LEU A 110 1.96 7.59 -1.58
N PRO A 111 1.68 8.83 -1.09
CA PRO A 111 1.02 9.74 -2.03
C PRO A 111 1.86 9.65 -3.30
N CYS A 112 1.27 9.67 -4.49
CA CYS A 112 2.04 9.52 -5.72
C CYS A 112 2.89 10.77 -5.98
N ALA A 113 3.71 11.17 -5.01
CA ALA A 113 4.36 12.41 -4.73
C ALA A 113 5.71 12.04 -4.10
N PHE A 114 6.77 12.20 -4.89
CA PHE A 114 8.12 11.77 -4.59
C PHE A 114 8.97 12.99 -4.32
N GLN A 115 9.51 13.10 -3.10
CA GLN A 115 10.35 14.24 -2.72
C GLN A 115 11.67 14.24 -3.50
N LEU A 116 12.09 15.43 -3.94
CA LEU A 116 13.35 15.67 -4.63
C LEU A 116 14.42 16.05 -3.61
N GLY A 117 15.67 15.66 -3.87
CA GLY A 117 16.81 16.05 -3.05
C GLY A 117 17.13 17.54 -3.06
N GLY A 118 16.54 18.30 -3.99
CA GLY A 118 16.68 19.75 -4.13
C GLY A 118 15.73 20.30 -5.19
N VAL A 119 15.67 21.62 -5.31
CA VAL A 119 14.95 22.26 -6.42
C VAL A 119 15.75 22.01 -7.70
N PRO A 120 15.14 21.50 -8.78
CA PRO A 120 15.85 21.29 -10.04
C PRO A 120 16.40 22.62 -10.58
N SER A 121 17.66 22.63 -11.01
CA SER A 121 18.27 23.80 -11.67
C SER A 121 17.60 24.13 -13.01
N ASN A 122 17.16 23.08 -13.72
CA ASN A 122 16.36 23.18 -14.93
C ASN A 122 15.11 22.27 -14.82
N PRO A 123 13.95 22.81 -14.42
CA PRO A 123 12.71 22.03 -14.30
C PRO A 123 12.26 21.36 -15.60
N GLY A 124 12.62 21.90 -16.78
CA GLY A 124 12.27 21.30 -18.06
C GLY A 124 13.12 20.09 -18.46
N ALA A 125 14.19 19.80 -17.71
CA ALA A 125 15.13 18.71 -17.99
C ALA A 125 15.13 17.62 -16.90
N VAL A 126 14.15 17.62 -16.00
CA VAL A 126 13.95 16.52 -15.05
C VAL A 126 13.42 15.30 -15.79
N SER A 127 14.08 14.15 -15.58
CA SER A 127 13.66 12.87 -16.14
C SER A 127 13.05 12.01 -15.04
N VAL A 128 11.86 11.49 -15.31
CA VAL A 128 11.12 10.61 -14.40
C VAL A 128 10.93 9.28 -15.12
N SER A 129 11.26 8.17 -14.45
CA SER A 129 10.97 6.83 -14.96
C SER A 129 10.31 5.96 -13.90
N VAL A 130 9.39 5.10 -14.34
CA VAL A 130 8.63 4.18 -13.50
C VAL A 130 8.78 2.78 -14.09
N GLY A 131 9.32 1.85 -13.30
CA GLY A 131 9.61 0.49 -13.79
C GLY A 131 10.63 0.45 -14.94
N GLY A 132 11.51 1.46 -15.02
CA GLY A 132 12.50 1.60 -16.09
C GLY A 132 11.99 2.28 -17.37
N MET A 133 10.70 2.60 -17.46
CA MET A 133 10.13 3.35 -18.60
C MET A 133 10.05 4.84 -18.27
N VAL A 134 10.54 5.69 -19.18
CA VAL A 134 10.45 7.15 -19.03
C VAL A 134 8.99 7.58 -19.08
N VAL A 135 8.58 8.38 -18.10
CA VAL A 135 7.24 8.94 -18.01
C VAL A 135 7.25 10.36 -18.59
N PRO A 136 6.39 10.66 -19.58
CA PRO A 136 6.24 12.01 -20.12
C PRO A 136 5.89 13.04 -19.04
N MET A 137 6.39 14.27 -19.18
CA MET A 137 6.08 15.38 -18.28
C MET A 137 4.59 15.77 -18.26
N SER A 138 3.80 15.31 -19.24
CA SER A 138 2.33 15.47 -19.22
C SER A 138 1.64 14.62 -18.15
N ASP A 139 2.28 13.56 -17.67
CA ASP A 139 1.67 12.55 -16.81
C ASP A 139 2.04 12.73 -15.33
N TRP A 140 2.84 13.76 -15.02
CA TRP A 140 3.20 14.15 -13.66
C TRP A 140 3.33 15.67 -13.55
N THR A 141 3.34 16.17 -12.32
CA THR A 141 3.41 17.59 -12.00
C THR A 141 4.42 17.85 -10.90
N TYR A 142 4.86 19.09 -10.73
CA TYR A 142 5.62 19.44 -9.54
C TYR A 142 4.68 19.72 -8.36
N GLY A 143 5.09 19.26 -7.18
CA GLY A 143 4.50 19.72 -5.93
C GLY A 143 4.98 21.13 -5.53
N PRO A 144 4.49 21.65 -4.41
CA PRO A 144 4.83 22.99 -3.92
C PRO A 144 6.33 23.26 -3.88
N GLY A 145 6.74 24.42 -4.41
CA GLY A 145 8.14 24.83 -4.45
C GLY A 145 9.05 23.96 -5.34
N MET A 146 8.49 23.14 -6.24
CA MET A 146 9.22 22.20 -7.10
C MET A 146 10.11 21.23 -6.30
N ARG A 147 9.65 20.83 -5.11
CA ARG A 147 10.38 19.92 -4.21
C ARG A 147 9.90 18.48 -4.31
N SER A 148 8.93 18.19 -5.17
CA SER A 148 8.44 16.83 -5.40
C SER A 148 7.91 16.65 -6.82
N VAL A 149 7.94 15.41 -7.32
CA VAL A 149 7.22 14.96 -8.52
C VAL A 149 5.95 14.28 -8.09
N VAL A 150 4.80 14.67 -8.65
CA VAL A 150 3.46 14.22 -8.27
C VAL A 150 2.71 13.66 -9.49
N PHE A 151 2.41 12.37 -9.49
CA PHE A 151 1.44 11.74 -10.39
C PHE A 151 0.03 11.94 -9.86
N ALA A 152 -0.93 12.12 -10.76
CA ALA A 152 -2.34 12.24 -10.40
C ALA A 152 -2.85 10.99 -9.68
N ASP A 153 -3.58 11.18 -8.58
CA ASP A 153 -4.06 10.07 -7.74
C ASP A 153 -4.97 9.09 -8.47
N SER A 154 -5.76 9.58 -9.44
CA SER A 154 -6.63 8.78 -10.31
C SER A 154 -5.94 8.28 -11.59
N GLY A 155 -4.64 8.57 -11.76
CA GLY A 155 -3.87 8.18 -12.93
C GLY A 155 -3.38 6.74 -12.89
N ALA A 156 -3.20 6.13 -14.07
CA ALA A 156 -2.78 4.73 -14.19
C ALA A 156 -1.42 4.44 -13.51
N ILE A 157 -0.46 5.36 -13.61
CA ILE A 157 0.86 5.23 -12.98
C ILE A 157 0.73 5.16 -11.45
N CYS A 158 -0.05 6.07 -10.88
CA CYS A 158 -0.29 6.10 -9.45
C CYS A 158 -1.01 4.84 -8.96
N ALA A 159 -1.98 4.33 -9.74
CA ALA A 159 -2.65 3.07 -9.45
C ALA A 159 -1.67 1.87 -9.47
N SER A 160 -0.76 1.80 -10.44
CA SER A 160 0.28 0.76 -10.53
C SER A 160 1.30 0.82 -9.39
N LEU A 161 1.64 2.02 -8.91
CA LEU A 161 2.52 2.21 -7.74
C LEU A 161 1.81 1.78 -6.45
N LYS A 162 0.56 2.19 -6.26
CA LYS A 162 -0.25 1.85 -5.07
C LYS A 162 -0.57 0.35 -4.98
N SER A 163 -0.71 -0.34 -6.11
CA SER A 163 -0.93 -1.80 -6.14
C SER A 163 0.35 -2.62 -6.00
N GLY A 164 1.52 -1.98 -6.04
CA GLY A 164 2.83 -2.65 -6.06
C GLY A 164 3.15 -3.38 -7.36
N ALA A 165 2.33 -3.22 -8.41
CA ALA A 165 2.60 -3.74 -9.75
C ALA A 165 3.92 -3.18 -10.32
N VAL A 166 4.27 -1.95 -9.93
CA VAL A 166 5.59 -1.36 -10.18
C VAL A 166 6.15 -0.82 -8.87
N GLN A 167 7.41 -1.12 -8.58
CA GLN A 167 8.04 -0.81 -7.29
C GLN A 167 9.21 0.18 -7.40
N ASN A 168 9.65 0.53 -8.62
CA ASN A 168 10.80 1.39 -8.82
C ASN A 168 10.38 2.71 -9.50
N VAL A 169 10.69 3.82 -8.84
CA VAL A 169 10.57 5.18 -9.38
C VAL A 169 11.94 5.82 -9.31
N GLN A 170 12.45 6.25 -10.46
CA GLN A 170 13.72 6.95 -10.56
C GLN A 170 13.47 8.36 -11.08
N ILE A 171 14.01 9.35 -10.38
CA ILE A 171 13.93 10.75 -10.76
C ILE A 171 15.35 11.29 -10.86
N SER A 172 15.73 11.71 -12.05
CA SER A 172 17.04 12.28 -12.34
C SER A 172 16.92 13.79 -12.47
N LEU A 173 17.65 14.52 -11.63
CA LEU A 173 17.76 15.97 -11.70
C LEU A 173 18.92 16.35 -12.61
N PRO A 174 18.75 17.31 -13.52
CA PRO A 174 19.87 17.83 -14.31
C PRO A 174 20.86 18.54 -13.37
N CYS A 175 22.15 18.35 -13.63
CA CYS A 175 23.18 19.18 -13.01
C CYS A 175 23.12 20.60 -13.59
N ASP A 176 23.66 21.58 -12.87
CA ASP A 176 23.85 22.92 -13.41
C ASP A 176 24.66 22.88 -14.70
N ASN A 177 24.14 23.51 -15.75
CA ASN A 177 24.87 23.65 -17.01
C ASN A 177 26.01 24.63 -16.81
N VAL A 178 27.26 24.16 -16.84
CA VAL A 178 28.43 25.01 -16.99
C VAL A 178 28.58 25.32 -18.48
N ILE A 179 28.41 26.59 -18.87
CA ILE A 179 28.80 27.04 -20.21
C ILE A 179 30.31 27.20 -20.22
N ILE A 180 31.00 26.35 -20.98
CA ILE A 180 32.43 26.52 -21.25
C ILE A 180 32.56 27.37 -22.53
N PRO A 181 33.19 28.57 -22.47
CA PRO A 181 33.40 29.43 -23.63
C PRO A 181 34.41 28.84 -24.63
#